data_AF-A0A951XYU3-F1
#
_entry.id   AF-A0A951XYU3-F1
#
_cell.length_a   1.000
_cell.length_b   1.000
_cell.length_c   1.000
_cell.angle_alpha   90.00
_cell.angle_beta   90.00
_cell.angle_gamma   90.00
#
_symmetry.space_group_name_H-M   'P 1'
#
loop_
_entity.id
_entity.type
_entity.pdbx_description
1 polymer ?
#
loop_
_entity_poly.entity_id
_entity_poly.type
_entity_poly.pdbx_seq_one_letter_code
_entity_poly.pdbx_strand_id
1 'polypeptide(L)'
;MIVEPARQPPRVRAAATTTSSATNSPVAPERPPAAALDPQPIYEAYRRQIEHEDNLIGQRSSWLLMGQSFLVVGYCILHQLAPPDPAQQPVTGLLTGLIGWLGLATSASILVAVAAGSRAMTALRRELHQRRRDWPELDARMRVLPPVQPVGGVLVLGRAPVVLLPLLMCAFWLTMILATAAHG
;
A
#
# COMPACT_ATOMS: atom_id res chain seq x y z
N MET A 1 7.61 20.23 29.20
CA MET A 1 6.86 20.15 27.93
C MET A 1 6.91 21.55 27.33
N ILE A 2 7.87 21.79 26.43
CA ILE A 2 8.16 23.12 25.86
C ILE A 2 7.34 23.24 24.58
N VAL A 3 6.44 24.22 24.54
CA VAL A 3 5.57 24.52 23.39
C VAL A 3 6.37 25.35 22.39
N GLU A 4 6.66 24.78 21.23
CA GLU A 4 7.37 25.44 20.14
C GLU A 4 6.41 26.36 19.35
N PRO A 5 6.70 27.67 19.20
CA PRO A 5 5.79 28.58 18.52
C PRO A 5 5.84 28.43 17.00
N ALA A 6 4.66 28.44 16.38
CA ALA A 6 4.44 28.29 14.95
C ALA A 6 5.13 29.40 14.12
N ARG A 7 5.93 28.99 13.13
CA ARG A 7 6.56 29.89 12.15
C ARG A 7 5.53 30.43 11.16
N GLN A 8 5.50 31.75 11.02
CA GLN A 8 4.67 32.49 10.06
C GLN A 8 5.27 32.40 8.64
N PRO A 9 4.47 32.13 7.59
CA PRO A 9 4.98 32.12 6.22
C PRO A 9 5.18 33.55 5.66
N PRO A 10 6.14 33.76 4.75
CA PRO A 10 6.46 35.07 4.18
C PRO A 10 5.38 35.57 3.22
N ARG A 11 5.02 36.86 3.35
CA ARG A 11 4.13 37.58 2.43
C ARG A 11 4.82 37.81 1.07
N VAL A 12 4.30 37.18 0.03
CA VAL A 12 4.71 37.41 -1.37
C VAL A 12 4.08 38.72 -1.85
N ARG A 13 4.94 39.68 -2.21
CA ARG A 13 4.58 40.99 -2.74
C ARG A 13 4.35 40.85 -4.25
N ALA A 14 3.13 41.09 -4.71
CA ALA A 14 2.79 41.12 -6.13
C ALA A 14 3.50 42.31 -6.81
N ALA A 15 4.43 42.01 -7.73
CA ALA A 15 5.05 43.00 -8.60
C ALA A 15 4.47 42.87 -10.01
N ALA A 16 4.12 44.03 -10.55
CA ALA A 16 3.33 44.23 -11.75
C ALA A 16 4.02 43.76 -13.04
N THR A 17 3.16 43.28 -13.94
CA THR A 17 3.42 42.81 -15.30
C THR A 17 3.90 43.94 -16.23
N THR A 18 5.06 43.76 -16.85
CA THR A 18 5.45 44.46 -18.09
C THR A 18 5.55 43.45 -19.22
N THR A 19 4.64 43.59 -20.17
CA THR A 19 4.48 42.78 -21.38
C THR A 19 5.61 43.08 -22.37
N SER A 20 6.48 42.11 -22.62
CA SER A 20 7.41 42.13 -23.76
C SER A 20 7.05 40.97 -24.69
N SER A 21 6.43 41.32 -25.82
CA SER A 21 6.14 40.37 -26.91
C SER A 21 7.41 40.13 -27.71
N ALA A 22 8.12 39.06 -27.37
CA ALA A 22 9.12 38.44 -28.23
C ALA A 22 8.55 37.14 -28.79
N THR A 23 8.75 36.95 -30.09
CA THR A 23 8.32 35.82 -30.91
C THR A 23 8.86 34.48 -30.36
N ASN A 24 8.16 33.89 -29.39
CA ASN A 24 8.45 32.56 -28.83
C ASN A 24 7.94 31.49 -29.80
N SER A 25 8.76 31.13 -30.78
CA SER A 25 8.68 29.77 -31.32
C SER A 25 8.87 28.80 -30.14
N PRO A 26 8.04 27.76 -29.98
CA PRO A 26 8.23 26.77 -28.93
C PRO A 26 9.56 26.07 -29.22
N VAL A 27 10.63 26.50 -28.56
CA VAL A 27 11.89 25.77 -28.50
C VAL A 27 11.52 24.45 -27.85
N ALA A 28 11.52 23.39 -28.66
CA ALA A 28 11.34 22.04 -28.15
C ALA A 28 12.36 21.85 -27.01
N PRO A 29 11.96 21.38 -25.82
CA PRO A 29 12.87 21.26 -24.68
C PRO A 29 14.10 20.48 -25.14
N GLU A 30 15.24 21.18 -25.12
CA GLU A 30 16.49 20.65 -25.66
C GLU A 30 16.85 19.40 -24.84
N ARG A 31 16.88 18.25 -25.52
CA ARG A 31 17.09 16.97 -24.86
C ARG A 31 18.51 16.99 -24.28
N PRO A 32 18.71 16.84 -22.96
CA PRO A 32 20.05 16.84 -22.39
C PRO A 32 20.92 15.80 -23.11
N PRO A 33 22.18 16.12 -23.41
CA PRO A 33 23.08 15.23 -24.12
C PRO A 33 23.13 13.91 -23.35
N ALA A 34 22.85 12.81 -24.05
CA ALA A 34 22.57 11.53 -23.42
C ALA A 34 23.79 10.92 -22.70
N ALA A 35 25.00 11.43 -22.97
CA ALA A 35 26.20 11.20 -22.17
C ALA A 35 26.09 11.69 -20.70
N ALA A 36 25.25 12.70 -20.42
CA ALA A 36 25.12 13.35 -19.11
C ALA A 36 24.13 12.67 -18.14
N LEU A 37 23.38 11.66 -18.59
CA LEU A 37 22.47 10.91 -17.73
C LEU A 37 23.21 9.74 -17.06
N ASP A 38 23.48 9.89 -15.77
CA ASP A 38 23.88 8.80 -14.90
C ASP A 38 22.65 7.91 -14.61
N PRO A 39 22.63 6.62 -15.03
CA PRO A 39 21.50 5.71 -14.80
C PRO A 39 21.38 5.28 -13.33
N GLN A 40 22.47 5.36 -12.56
CA GLN A 40 22.55 4.87 -11.19
C GLN A 40 21.53 5.56 -10.24
N PRO A 41 21.44 6.91 -10.16
CA PRO A 41 20.47 7.57 -9.29
C PRO A 41 19.02 7.27 -9.66
N ILE A 42 18.72 7.14 -10.97
CA ILE A 42 17.39 6.77 -11.45
C ILE A 42 17.04 5.36 -10.98
N TYR A 43 17.95 4.41 -11.21
CA TYR A 43 17.77 3.02 -10.78
C TYR A 43 17.56 2.91 -9.27
N GLU A 44 18.41 3.58 -8.48
CA GLU A 44 18.32 3.55 -7.03
C GLU A 44 17.01 4.15 -6.51
N ALA A 45 16.53 5.23 -7.12
CA ALA A 45 15.25 5.83 -6.73
C ALA A 45 14.08 4.84 -6.93
N TYR A 46 13.98 4.20 -8.10
CA TYR A 46 12.93 3.21 -8.36
C TYR A 46 13.07 1.98 -7.46
N ARG A 47 14.29 1.49 -7.27
CA ARG A 47 14.56 0.33 -6.41
C ARG A 47 14.14 0.61 -4.96
N ARG A 48 14.56 1.74 -4.39
CA ARG A 48 14.20 2.13 -3.01
C ARG A 48 12.69 2.27 -2.84
N GLN A 49 12.00 2.85 -3.81
CA GLN A 49 10.54 2.98 -3.75
C GLN A 49 9.85 1.61 -3.77
N ILE A 50 10.32 0.68 -4.61
CA ILE A 50 9.76 -0.68 -4.67
C ILE A 50 10.03 -1.43 -3.36
N GLU A 51 11.24 -1.36 -2.82
CA GLU A 51 11.59 -1.97 -1.52
C GLU A 51 10.75 -1.39 -0.38
N HIS A 52 10.49 -0.07 -0.41
CA HIS A 52 9.63 0.59 0.57
C HIS A 52 8.19 0.08 0.53
N GLU A 53 7.58 -0.01 -0.65
CA GLU A 53 6.22 -0.55 -0.81
C GLU A 53 6.12 -2.02 -0.38
N ASP A 54 7.15 -2.83 -0.65
CA ASP A 54 7.19 -4.24 -0.28
C ASP A 54 7.25 -4.40 1.25
N ASN A 55 8.11 -3.61 1.90
CA ASN A 55 8.22 -3.58 3.36
C ASN A 55 6.91 -3.10 4.01
N LEU A 56 6.24 -2.09 3.46
CA LEU A 56 4.92 -1.64 3.95
C LEU A 56 3.87 -2.74 3.85
N ILE A 57 3.84 -3.49 2.76
CA ILE A 57 2.94 -4.64 2.58
C ILE A 57 3.24 -5.72 3.62
N GLY A 58 4.51 -6.04 3.83
CA GLY A 58 4.96 -7.01 4.84
C GLY A 58 4.52 -6.61 6.25
N GLN A 59 4.81 -5.38 6.66
CA GLN A 59 4.40 -4.85 7.97
C GLN A 59 2.89 -4.91 8.17
N ARG A 60 2.11 -4.45 7.19
CA ARG A 60 0.64 -4.48 7.23
C ARG A 60 0.09 -5.90 7.38
N SER A 61 0.71 -6.87 6.72
CA SER A 61 0.32 -8.28 6.81
C SER A 61 0.62 -8.87 8.19
N SER A 62 1.78 -8.52 8.79
CA SER A 62 2.12 -8.92 10.15
C SER A 62 1.17 -8.32 11.18
N TRP A 63 0.84 -7.03 11.04
CA TRP A 63 -0.16 -6.36 11.89
C TRP A 63 -1.53 -7.00 11.79
N LEU A 64 -1.96 -7.36 10.57
CA LEU A 64 -3.19 -8.10 10.37
C LEU A 64 -3.17 -9.42 11.12
N LEU A 65 -2.16 -10.27 10.90
CA LEU A 65 -2.08 -11.59 11.51
C LEU A 65 -2.15 -11.54 13.04
N MET A 66 -1.43 -10.59 13.63
CA MET A 66 -1.46 -10.35 15.08
C MET A 66 -2.87 -9.93 15.54
N GLY A 67 -3.49 -8.94 14.87
CA GLY A 67 -4.84 -8.47 15.19
C GLY A 67 -5.90 -9.57 15.05
N GLN A 68 -5.83 -10.37 13.97
CA GLN A 68 -6.74 -11.49 13.74
C GLN A 68 -6.63 -12.55 14.84
N SER A 69 -5.42 -12.83 15.31
CA SER A 69 -5.20 -13.79 16.39
C SER A 69 -5.92 -13.36 17.68
N PHE A 70 -5.85 -12.06 18.02
CA PHE A 70 -6.57 -11.51 19.17
C PHE A 70 -8.09 -11.58 19.00
N LEU A 71 -8.61 -11.25 17.82
CA LEU A 71 -10.04 -11.32 17.55
C LEU A 71 -10.58 -12.76 17.63
N VAL A 72 -9.84 -13.74 17.08
CA VAL A 72 -10.21 -15.16 17.15
C VAL A 72 -10.22 -15.67 18.58
N VAL A 73 -9.20 -15.34 19.38
CA VAL A 73 -9.16 -15.72 20.80
C VAL A 73 -10.33 -15.10 21.56
N GLY A 74 -10.60 -13.81 21.36
CA GLY A 74 -11.75 -13.13 21.96
C GLY A 74 -13.09 -13.78 21.59
N TYR A 75 -13.23 -14.15 20.32
CA TYR A 75 -14.40 -14.88 19.81
C TYR A 75 -14.57 -16.23 20.51
N CYS A 76 -13.51 -17.04 20.60
CA CYS A 76 -13.55 -18.34 21.26
C CYS A 76 -13.92 -18.23 22.75
N ILE A 77 -13.37 -17.24 23.45
CA ILE A 77 -13.69 -16.98 24.86
C ILE A 77 -15.17 -16.65 25.01
N LEU A 78 -15.71 -15.73 24.20
CA LEU A 78 -17.14 -15.38 24.25
C LEU A 78 -18.07 -16.57 23.98
N HIS A 79 -17.66 -17.49 23.10
CA HIS A 79 -18.46 -18.68 22.79
C HIS A 79 -18.33 -19.81 23.84
N GLN A 80 -17.19 -19.92 24.53
CA GLN A 80 -16.99 -20.94 25.56
C GLN A 80 -17.64 -20.57 26.88
N LEU A 81 -17.70 -19.27 27.21
CA LEU A 81 -18.42 -18.81 28.40
C LEU A 81 -19.91 -18.70 28.07
N ALA A 82 -20.67 -19.74 28.45
CA ALA A 82 -22.12 -19.60 28.52
C ALA A 82 -22.47 -18.43 29.47
N PRO A 83 -23.27 -17.45 29.04
CA PRO A 83 -23.64 -16.35 29.92
C PRO A 83 -24.39 -16.94 31.13
N PRO A 84 -23.93 -16.66 32.36
CA PRO A 84 -24.57 -17.20 33.57
C PRO A 84 -25.97 -16.63 33.78
N ASP A 85 -26.27 -15.49 33.16
CA ASP A 85 -27.56 -14.83 33.18
C ASP A 85 -28.17 -14.78 31.76
N PRO A 86 -29.37 -15.33 31.52
CA PRO A 86 -30.05 -15.22 30.24
C PRO A 86 -30.25 -13.77 29.76
N ALA A 87 -30.29 -12.78 30.65
CA ALA A 87 -30.36 -11.36 30.27
C ALA A 87 -29.10 -10.86 29.53
N GLN A 88 -27.96 -11.55 29.66
CA GLN A 88 -26.70 -11.20 28.98
C GLN A 88 -26.56 -11.79 27.58
N GLN A 89 -27.39 -12.77 27.21
CA GLN A 89 -27.38 -13.39 25.88
C GLN A 89 -27.41 -12.39 24.70
N PRO A 90 -28.28 -11.35 24.68
CA PRO A 90 -28.28 -10.40 23.57
C PRO A 90 -26.99 -9.57 23.48
N VAL A 91 -26.37 -9.25 24.62
CA VAL A 91 -25.10 -8.51 24.66
C VAL A 91 -23.98 -9.38 24.11
N THR A 92 -23.90 -10.65 24.53
CA THR A 92 -22.93 -11.61 23.99
C THR A 92 -23.11 -11.80 22.48
N GLY A 93 -24.36 -11.93 22.00
CA GLY A 93 -24.65 -12.03 20.56
C GLY A 93 -24.19 -10.79 19.77
N LEU A 94 -24.45 -9.59 20.30
CA LEU A 94 -24.00 -8.34 19.69
C LEU A 94 -22.47 -8.26 19.62
N LEU A 95 -21.77 -8.57 20.72
CA LEU A 95 -20.31 -8.54 20.77
C LEU A 95 -19.68 -9.54 19.80
N THR A 96 -20.22 -10.75 19.74
CA THR A 96 -19.79 -11.78 18.78
C THR A 96 -19.97 -11.31 17.34
N GLY A 97 -21.11 -10.70 17.01
CA GLY A 97 -21.35 -10.09 15.70
C GLY A 97 -20.39 -8.96 15.37
N LEU A 98 -20.12 -8.05 16.33
CA LEU A 98 -19.19 -6.94 16.16
C LEU A 98 -17.75 -7.41 15.93
N ILE A 99 -17.29 -8.43 16.64
CA ILE A 99 -15.97 -9.03 16.44
C ILE A 99 -15.88 -9.61 15.01
N GLY A 100 -16.93 -10.30 14.55
CA GLY A 100 -17.00 -10.82 13.18
C GLY A 100 -16.87 -9.73 12.12
N TRP A 101 -17.68 -8.67 12.24
CA TRP A 101 -17.63 -7.53 11.31
C TRP A 101 -16.28 -6.80 11.36
N LEU A 102 -15.69 -6.63 12.54
CA LEU A 102 -14.38 -6.01 12.69
C LEU A 102 -13.28 -6.85 12.04
N GLY A 103 -13.30 -8.17 12.23
CA GLY A 103 -12.38 -9.11 11.59
C GLY A 103 -12.48 -9.08 10.05
N LEU A 104 -13.70 -9.03 9.52
CA LEU A 104 -13.96 -8.91 8.09
C LEU A 104 -13.48 -7.56 7.53
N ALA A 105 -13.83 -6.45 8.20
CA ALA A 105 -13.46 -5.10 7.76
C ALA A 105 -11.95 -4.88 7.76
N THR A 106 -11.25 -5.36 8.78
CA THR A 106 -9.78 -5.28 8.86
C THR A 106 -9.10 -6.16 7.82
N SER A 107 -9.63 -7.36 7.53
CA SER A 107 -9.09 -8.22 6.47
C SER A 107 -9.30 -7.61 5.07
N ALA A 108 -10.48 -7.03 4.82
CA ALA A 108 -10.81 -6.35 3.57
C ALA A 108 -9.95 -5.10 3.35
N SER A 109 -9.72 -4.28 4.39
CA SER A 109 -8.89 -3.08 4.27
C SER A 109 -7.44 -3.42 3.91
N ILE A 110 -6.89 -4.52 4.43
CA ILE A 110 -5.57 -5.01 4.05
C ILE A 110 -5.52 -5.50 2.61
N LEU A 111 -6.57 -6.19 2.11
CA LEU A 111 -6.65 -6.54 0.69
C LEU A 111 -6.59 -5.30 -0.20
N VAL A 112 -7.32 -4.24 0.17
CA VAL A 112 -7.30 -2.96 -0.55
C VAL A 112 -5.90 -2.33 -0.49
N ALA A 113 -5.25 -2.32 0.67
CA ALA A 113 -3.89 -1.78 0.82
C ALA A 113 -2.86 -2.55 0.00
N VAL A 114 -2.92 -3.89 0.00
CA VAL A 114 -2.07 -4.76 -0.82
C VAL A 114 -2.33 -4.48 -2.31
N ALA A 115 -3.59 -4.39 -2.73
CA ALA A 115 -3.94 -4.07 -4.11
C ALA A 115 -3.41 -2.68 -4.52
N ALA A 116 -3.53 -1.67 -3.66
CA ALA A 116 -3.02 -0.32 -3.90
C ALA A 116 -1.50 -0.29 -4.05
N GLY A 117 -0.75 -0.87 -3.10
CA GLY A 117 0.73 -0.94 -3.19
C GLY A 117 1.20 -1.71 -4.42
N SER A 118 0.45 -2.75 -4.80
CA SER A 118 0.74 -3.52 -6.02
C SER A 118 0.52 -2.74 -7.31
N ARG A 119 -0.52 -1.91 -7.34
CA ARG A 119 -0.76 -1.00 -8.46
C ARG A 119 0.32 0.07 -8.51
N ALA A 120 0.75 0.61 -7.37
CA ALA A 120 1.86 1.56 -7.29
C ALA A 120 3.17 0.96 -7.83
N MET A 121 3.55 -0.24 -7.38
CA MET A 121 4.71 -0.97 -7.92
C MET A 121 4.59 -1.20 -9.44
N THR A 122 3.40 -1.59 -9.92
CA THR A 122 3.19 -1.81 -11.37
C THR A 122 3.29 -0.50 -12.16
N ALA A 123 2.78 0.61 -11.62
CA ALA A 123 2.89 1.93 -12.23
C ALA A 123 4.36 2.38 -12.31
N LEU A 124 5.12 2.22 -11.22
CA LEU A 124 6.56 2.51 -11.18
C LEU A 124 7.34 1.70 -12.23
N ARG A 125 7.03 0.40 -12.37
CA ARG A 125 7.64 -0.45 -13.40
C ARG A 125 7.30 0.04 -14.81
N ARG A 126 6.04 0.40 -15.06
CA ARG A 126 5.61 0.93 -16.38
C ARG A 126 6.31 2.23 -16.70
N GLU A 127 6.43 3.13 -15.73
CA GLU A 127 7.14 4.40 -15.92
C GLU A 127 8.63 4.17 -16.23
N LEU A 128 9.30 3.26 -15.49
CA LEU A 128 10.68 2.89 -15.76
C LEU A 128 10.85 2.28 -17.17
N HIS A 129 9.94 1.40 -17.58
CA HIS A 129 9.95 0.82 -18.92
C HIS A 129 9.70 1.87 -20.01
N GLN A 130 8.80 2.82 -19.80
CA GLN A 130 8.56 3.94 -20.72
C GLN A 130 9.81 4.81 -20.85
N ARG A 131 10.43 5.19 -19.72
CA ARG A 131 11.69 5.97 -19.74
C ARG A 131 12.82 5.24 -20.46
N ARG A 132 12.96 3.93 -20.28
CA ARG A 132 13.93 3.11 -21.03
C ARG A 132 13.64 3.10 -22.54
N ARG A 133 12.37 3.04 -22.94
CA ARG A 133 11.95 3.07 -24.34
C ARG A 133 12.23 4.43 -24.98
N ASP A 134 11.95 5.51 -24.27
CA ASP A 134 12.12 6.87 -24.77
C ASP A 134 13.62 7.26 -24.89
N TRP A 135 14.49 6.61 -24.12
CA TRP A 135 15.93 6.89 -24.01
C TRP A 135 16.77 5.63 -24.23
N PRO A 136 17.07 5.24 -25.48
CA PRO A 136 17.77 3.98 -25.77
C PRO A 136 19.20 3.91 -25.17
N GLU A 137 19.88 5.05 -25.02
CA GLU A 137 21.18 5.12 -24.34
C GLU A 137 21.08 4.79 -22.84
N LEU A 138 19.99 5.22 -22.20
CA LEU A 138 19.69 4.89 -20.81
C LEU A 138 19.38 3.40 -20.66
N ASP A 139 18.64 2.80 -21.60
CA ASP A 139 18.38 1.35 -21.61
C ASP A 139 19.68 0.55 -21.74
N ALA A 140 20.56 0.92 -22.68
CA ALA A 140 21.86 0.27 -22.87
C ALA A 140 22.70 0.26 -21.59
N ARG A 141 22.74 1.38 -20.86
CA ARG A 141 23.47 1.48 -19.59
C ARG A 141 22.77 0.75 -18.44
N MET A 142 21.43 0.80 -18.36
CA MET A 142 20.67 0.11 -17.32
C MET A 142 20.68 -1.42 -17.42
N ARG A 143 21.00 -2.00 -18.59
CA ARG A 143 21.12 -3.47 -18.77
C ARG A 143 22.29 -4.09 -17.99
N VAL A 144 23.29 -3.29 -17.62
CA VAL A 144 24.44 -3.75 -16.83
C VAL A 144 24.08 -3.86 -15.34
N LEU A 145 23.02 -3.17 -14.90
CA LEU A 145 22.57 -3.21 -13.51
C LEU A 145 21.74 -4.48 -13.24
N PRO A 146 21.76 -4.99 -12.00
CA PRO A 146 20.94 -6.12 -11.61
C PRO A 146 19.45 -5.81 -11.82
N PRO A 147 18.62 -6.84 -12.06
CA PRO A 147 17.19 -6.64 -12.21
C PRO A 147 16.61 -6.07 -10.91
N VAL A 148 15.79 -5.02 -11.02
CA VAL A 148 15.15 -4.33 -9.87
C VAL A 148 14.32 -5.31 -9.03
N GLN A 149 13.78 -6.37 -9.63
CA GLN A 149 13.13 -7.49 -8.96
C GLN A 149 13.31 -8.79 -9.77
N PRO A 150 13.28 -9.96 -9.11
CA PRO A 150 13.28 -11.24 -9.80
C PRO A 150 12.05 -11.36 -10.71
N VAL A 151 12.28 -11.81 -11.94
CA VAL A 151 11.24 -12.02 -12.96
C VAL A 151 10.70 -13.46 -12.85
N GLY A 152 9.38 -13.63 -13.03
CA GLY A 152 8.75 -14.95 -13.19
C GLY A 152 8.06 -15.50 -11.92
N GLY A 153 8.02 -16.83 -11.81
CA GLY A 153 7.23 -17.56 -10.81
C GLY A 153 7.60 -17.27 -9.36
N VAL A 154 8.84 -16.86 -9.09
CA VAL A 154 9.30 -16.46 -7.74
C VAL A 154 8.50 -15.26 -7.20
N LEU A 155 8.10 -14.34 -8.10
CA LEU A 155 7.28 -13.19 -7.73
C LEU A 155 5.84 -13.60 -7.38
N VAL A 156 5.29 -14.59 -8.10
CA VAL A 156 3.95 -15.13 -7.84
C VAL A 156 3.93 -15.89 -6.51
N LEU A 157 4.95 -16.72 -6.28
CA LEU A 157 5.08 -17.53 -5.07
C LEU A 157 5.32 -16.65 -3.83
N GLY A 158 6.12 -15.59 -3.95
CA GLY A 158 6.34 -14.64 -2.84
C GLY A 158 5.11 -13.79 -2.51
N ARG A 159 4.24 -13.56 -3.50
CA ARG A 159 3.03 -12.74 -3.35
C ARG A 159 1.82 -13.54 -2.89
N ALA A 160 1.82 -14.85 -3.10
CA ALA A 160 0.72 -15.73 -2.73
C ALA A 160 0.39 -15.66 -1.22
N PRO A 161 1.34 -15.76 -0.27
CA PRO A 161 1.03 -15.68 1.16
C PRO A 161 0.36 -14.36 1.57
N VAL A 162 0.84 -13.24 1.01
CA VAL A 162 0.35 -11.89 1.32
C VAL A 162 -1.11 -11.69 0.91
N VAL A 163 -1.55 -12.34 -0.16
CA VAL A 163 -2.94 -12.26 -0.65
C VAL A 163 -3.80 -13.36 -0.05
N LEU A 164 -3.26 -14.57 0.06
CA LEU A 164 -3.99 -15.74 0.54
C LEU A 164 -4.38 -15.58 2.01
N LEU A 165 -3.47 -15.07 2.85
CA LEU A 165 -3.74 -14.90 4.28
C LEU A 165 -4.97 -14.01 4.56
N PRO A 166 -5.07 -12.76 4.06
CA PRO A 166 -6.26 -11.96 4.27
C PRO A 166 -7.52 -12.52 3.59
N LEU A 167 -7.41 -13.24 2.45
CA LEU A 167 -8.56 -13.91 1.84
C LEU A 167 -9.11 -15.03 2.73
N LEU A 168 -8.24 -15.85 3.31
CA LEU A 168 -8.63 -16.91 4.24
C LEU A 168 -9.29 -16.31 5.49
N MET A 169 -8.77 -15.19 6.00
CA MET A 169 -9.36 -14.48 7.14
C MET A 169 -10.73 -13.88 6.79
N CYS A 170 -10.90 -13.27 5.61
CA CYS A 170 -12.21 -12.82 5.12
C CYS A 170 -13.21 -13.99 5.06
N ALA A 171 -12.80 -15.12 4.47
CA ALA A 171 -13.65 -16.30 4.37
C ALA A 171 -14.05 -16.82 5.75
N PHE A 172 -13.08 -16.92 6.68
CA PHE A 172 -13.32 -17.31 8.07
C PHE A 172 -14.37 -16.41 8.73
N TRP A 173 -14.19 -15.09 8.72
CA TRP A 173 -15.15 -14.18 9.35
C TRP A 173 -16.51 -14.19 8.69
N LEU A 174 -16.56 -14.30 7.36
CA LEU A 174 -17.82 -14.42 6.63
C LEU A 174 -18.58 -15.69 7.07
N THR A 175 -17.89 -16.83 7.20
CA THR A 175 -18.52 -18.06 7.68
C THR A 175 -19.02 -17.93 9.11
N MET A 176 -18.29 -17.25 9.99
CA MET A 176 -18.73 -17.00 11.37
C MET A 176 -19.96 -16.10 11.43
N ILE A 177 -19.99 -14.99 10.67
CA ILE A 177 -21.14 -14.09 10.60
C ILE A 177 -22.39 -14.84 10.10
N LEU A 178 -22.25 -15.62 9.03
CA LEU A 178 -23.36 -16.40 8.47
C LEU A 178 -23.84 -17.49 9.44
N ALA A 179 -22.92 -18.16 10.15
CA ALA A 179 -23.27 -19.16 11.14
C ALA A 179 -24.03 -18.53 12.32
N THR A 180 -23.60 -17.38 12.81
CA THR A 180 -24.30 -16.66 13.89
C THR A 180 -25.69 -16.20 13.45
N ALA A 181 -25.82 -15.70 12.21
CA ALA A 181 -27.11 -15.28 11.66
C ALA A 181 -28.10 -16.44 11.44
N ALA A 182 -27.62 -17.68 11.31
CA ALA A 182 -28.46 -18.86 11.14
C ALA A 182 -29.00 -19.44 12.46
N HIS A 183 -28.37 -19.12 13.60
CA HIS A 183 -28.70 -19.67 14.92
C HIS A 183 -29.25 -18.64 15.91
N GLY A 184 -29.19 -17.34 15.59
CA GLY A 184 -29.81 -16.26 16.35
C GLY A 184 -31.17 -15.89 15.80
#